data_AF-A0A351FPT9-F1
#
_entry.id   AF-A0A351FPT9-F1
#
_cell.length_a   1.000
_cell.length_b   1.000
_cell.length_c   1.000
_cell.angle_alpha   90.00
_cell.angle_beta   90.00
_cell.angle_gamma   90.00
#
_symmetry.space_group_name_H-M   'P 1'
#
loop_
_entity.id
_entity.type
_entity.pdbx_description
1 polymer ?
#
loop_
_entity_poly.entity_id
_entity_poly.type
_entity_poly.pdbx_seq_one_letter_code
_entity_poly.pdbx_strand_id
1 'polypeptide(L)'
;MKIDGTFIIAWWVALLGSAWVAAESTEKVDFFESRIRPVLVKHCYRCHSAESKKRKGGLRLDSRAGWQVGGDSGPAVVPHKPEQSPLYHAISGMGDLSTMPPDQRLTAAIVQDFKTWIADGAVDPRQGTAAVEERASMDVESGRG
;
A
#
# COMPACT_ATOMS: atom_id res chain seq x y z
N MET A 1 64.25 -0.13 -20.20
CA MET A 1 63.02 0.56 -20.65
C MET A 1 62.44 1.28 -19.44
N LYS A 2 62.62 2.60 -19.34
CA LYS A 2 61.96 3.49 -18.38
C LYS A 2 60.69 3.99 -19.05
N ILE A 3 59.58 4.06 -18.32
CA ILE A 3 58.49 4.97 -18.66
C ILE A 3 58.04 5.62 -17.36
N ASP A 4 58.45 6.87 -17.20
CA ASP A 4 57.98 7.82 -16.19
C ASP A 4 56.63 8.42 -16.66
N GLY A 5 55.71 8.76 -15.76
CA GLY A 5 54.45 9.38 -16.17
C GLY A 5 53.43 9.64 -15.06
N THR A 6 53.65 10.71 -14.31
CA THR A 6 52.68 11.36 -13.42
C THR A 6 51.37 11.71 -14.16
N PHE A 7 50.22 11.25 -13.67
CA PHE A 7 48.93 11.92 -13.92
C PHE A 7 48.11 11.97 -12.63
N ILE A 8 48.27 13.10 -11.94
CA ILE A 8 47.32 13.60 -10.95
C ILE A 8 46.12 14.09 -11.75
N ILE A 9 45.04 13.31 -11.77
CA ILE A 9 43.72 13.80 -12.22
C ILE A 9 42.76 13.68 -11.04
N ALA A 10 42.51 14.87 -10.49
CA ALA A 10 41.51 15.26 -9.50
C ALA A 10 40.34 14.28 -9.33
N TRP A 11 40.39 13.51 -8.25
CA TRP A 11 39.22 12.88 -7.64
C TRP A 11 38.48 13.92 -6.81
N TRP A 12 37.72 14.80 -7.45
CA TRP A 12 36.71 15.64 -6.81
C TRP A 12 35.39 15.45 -7.57
N VAL A 13 34.79 14.27 -7.42
CA VAL A 13 33.38 14.08 -7.80
C VAL A 13 32.55 14.47 -6.59
N ALA A 14 31.82 15.57 -6.74
CA ALA A 14 30.99 16.20 -5.73
C ALA A 14 29.92 15.23 -5.16
N LEU A 15 29.93 15.07 -3.85
CA LEU A 15 28.85 14.46 -3.05
C LEU A 15 27.68 15.46 -2.92
N LEU A 16 26.94 15.72 -4.01
CA LEU A 16 25.78 16.61 -4.02
C LEU A 16 24.52 15.90 -4.59
N GLY A 17 24.24 14.68 -4.13
CA GLY A 17 23.14 13.85 -4.68
C GLY A 17 22.02 13.44 -3.74
N SER A 18 22.18 13.51 -2.42
CA SER A 18 21.36 12.67 -1.52
C SER A 18 20.10 13.33 -0.92
N ALA A 19 19.85 14.62 -1.18
CA ALA A 19 18.78 15.35 -0.49
C ALA A 19 17.37 15.23 -1.14
N TRP A 20 17.27 14.79 -2.39
CA TRP A 20 15.98 14.78 -3.10
C TRP A 20 15.05 13.62 -2.72
N VAL A 21 15.61 12.45 -2.39
CA VAL A 21 14.84 11.23 -2.15
C VAL A 21 14.02 11.30 -0.85
N ALA A 22 14.51 12.02 0.15
CA ALA A 22 13.83 12.14 1.44
C ALA A 22 12.55 12.99 1.36
N ALA A 23 12.59 14.11 0.64
CA ALA A 23 11.45 15.04 0.55
C ALA A 23 10.22 14.42 -0.14
N GLU A 24 10.43 13.71 -1.25
CA GLU A 24 9.35 13.04 -1.99
C GLU A 24 8.65 11.95 -1.15
N SER A 25 9.40 11.29 -0.25
CA SER A 25 8.83 10.30 0.66
C SER A 25 7.92 10.93 1.73
N THR A 26 8.26 12.13 2.21
CA THR A 26 7.46 12.85 3.22
C THR A 26 6.12 13.29 2.64
N GLU A 27 6.10 13.88 1.44
CA GLU A 27 4.85 14.31 0.80
C GLU A 27 3.89 13.15 0.55
N LYS A 28 4.41 11.99 0.14
CA LYS A 28 3.60 10.78 -0.08
C LYS A 28 3.04 10.20 1.22
N VAL A 29 3.81 10.27 2.32
CA VAL A 29 3.32 9.90 3.65
C VAL A 29 2.21 10.87 4.10
N ASP A 30 2.41 12.17 3.96
CA ASP A 30 1.40 13.18 4.31
C ASP A 30 0.12 13.02 3.49
N PHE A 31 0.25 12.70 2.20
CA PHE A 31 -0.89 12.38 1.35
C PHE A 31 -1.67 11.17 1.89
N PHE A 32 -0.97 10.10 2.24
CA PHE A 32 -1.61 8.92 2.81
C PHE A 32 -2.34 9.26 4.12
N GLU A 33 -1.69 9.96 5.04
CA GLU A 33 -2.25 10.30 6.36
C GLU A 33 -3.45 11.25 6.26
N SER A 34 -3.42 12.21 5.34
CA SER A 34 -4.46 13.24 5.22
C SER A 34 -5.60 12.85 4.28
N ARG A 35 -5.36 12.02 3.25
CA ARG A 35 -6.34 11.72 2.19
C ARG A 35 -6.86 10.29 2.23
N ILE A 36 -5.99 9.33 2.56
CA ILE A 36 -6.31 7.90 2.44
C ILE A 36 -6.74 7.30 3.78
N ARG A 37 -5.91 7.42 4.82
CA ARG A 37 -6.20 6.82 6.13
C ARG A 37 -7.55 7.24 6.71
N PRO A 38 -7.98 8.52 6.67
CA PRO A 38 -9.27 8.90 7.25
C PRO A 38 -10.45 8.20 6.56
N VAL A 39 -10.36 8.00 5.25
CA VAL A 39 -11.39 7.27 4.49
C VAL A 39 -11.38 5.79 4.86
N LEU A 40 -10.21 5.16 4.94
CA LEU A 40 -10.08 3.76 5.36
C LEU A 40 -10.67 3.53 6.76
N VAL A 41 -10.36 4.42 7.71
CA VAL A 41 -10.89 4.37 9.09
C VAL A 41 -12.42 4.48 9.08
N LYS A 42 -12.96 5.47 8.37
CA LYS A 42 -14.39 5.79 8.39
C LYS A 42 -15.25 4.76 7.62
N HIS A 43 -14.74 4.26 6.49
CA HIS A 43 -15.55 3.49 5.55
C HIS A 43 -15.19 2.00 5.49
N CYS A 44 -13.95 1.61 5.83
CA CYS A 44 -13.46 0.25 5.56
C CYS A 44 -13.20 -0.57 6.83
N TYR A 45 -12.65 0.03 7.88
CA TYR A 45 -12.15 -0.72 9.03
C TYR A 45 -13.22 -1.50 9.79
N ARG A 46 -14.48 -1.06 9.78
CA ARG A 46 -15.58 -1.80 10.41
C ARG A 46 -15.64 -3.27 9.98
N CYS A 47 -15.25 -3.58 8.74
CA CYS A 47 -15.28 -4.92 8.15
C CYS A 47 -13.90 -5.46 7.73
N HIS A 48 -12.90 -4.60 7.58
CA HIS A 48 -11.56 -4.96 7.06
C HIS A 48 -10.43 -4.48 7.98
N SER A 49 -10.56 -4.67 9.29
CA SER A 49 -9.49 -4.46 10.27
C SER A 49 -9.29 -5.69 11.16
N ALA A 50 -8.19 -5.71 11.90
CA ALA A 50 -7.94 -6.74 12.92
C ALA A 50 -9.05 -6.78 13.99
N GLU A 51 -9.57 -5.62 14.37
CA GLU A 51 -10.63 -5.48 15.38
C GLU A 51 -12.03 -5.81 14.84
N SER A 52 -12.16 -6.16 13.55
CA SER A 52 -13.46 -6.45 12.96
C SER A 52 -13.98 -7.82 13.39
N LYS A 53 -15.05 -7.83 14.19
CA LYS A 53 -15.80 -9.05 14.56
C LYS A 53 -16.49 -9.75 13.38
N LYS A 54 -16.62 -9.08 12.23
CA LYS A 54 -17.31 -9.57 11.04
C LYS A 54 -16.42 -9.41 9.82
N ARG A 55 -15.16 -9.86 9.91
CA ARG A 55 -14.18 -9.68 8.84
C ARG A 55 -14.65 -10.35 7.55
N LYS A 56 -14.57 -9.64 6.43
CA LYS A 56 -15.03 -10.11 5.12
C LYS A 56 -13.85 -10.40 4.20
N GLY A 57 -13.93 -11.52 3.48
CA GLY A 57 -12.98 -11.92 2.43
C GLY A 57 -11.54 -12.09 2.92
N GLY A 58 -11.32 -12.42 4.20
CA GLY A 58 -9.99 -12.52 4.79
C GLY A 58 -9.18 -11.21 4.78
N LEU A 59 -9.76 -10.07 4.38
CA LEU A 59 -9.00 -8.87 4.05
C LEU A 59 -8.78 -7.96 5.27
N ARG A 60 -7.56 -7.42 5.36
CA ARG A 60 -7.17 -6.35 6.27
C ARG A 60 -6.70 -5.11 5.51
N LEU A 61 -7.25 -3.95 5.83
CA LEU A 61 -6.90 -2.66 5.25
C LEU A 61 -6.29 -1.70 6.28
N ASP A 62 -6.15 -2.13 7.53
CA ASP A 62 -5.68 -1.34 8.68
C ASP A 62 -4.17 -1.37 8.89
N SER A 63 -3.44 -2.11 8.06
CA SER A 63 -1.97 -2.17 8.06
C SER A 63 -1.45 -2.32 6.64
N ARG A 64 -0.18 -1.96 6.44
CA ARG A 64 0.52 -2.15 5.17
C ARG A 64 0.57 -3.61 4.73
N ALA A 65 1.05 -4.47 5.61
CA ALA A 65 1.12 -5.91 5.33
C ALA A 65 -0.27 -6.50 5.04
N GLY A 66 -1.31 -6.01 5.72
CA GLY A 66 -2.68 -6.46 5.53
C GLY A 66 -3.17 -6.34 4.09
N TRP A 67 -2.99 -5.17 3.46
CA TRP A 67 -3.44 -4.98 2.08
C TRP A 67 -2.47 -5.57 1.04
N GLN A 68 -1.20 -5.72 1.41
CA GLN A 68 -0.18 -6.36 0.56
C GLN A 68 -0.39 -7.87 0.46
N VAL A 69 -0.60 -8.55 1.59
CA VAL A 69 -1.00 -9.97 1.61
C VAL A 69 -2.39 -10.12 1.03
N GLY A 70 -3.29 -9.23 1.43
CA GLY A 70 -4.66 -9.20 0.98
C GLY A 70 -5.51 -10.35 1.51
N GLY A 71 -6.65 -10.56 0.87
CA GLY A 71 -7.70 -11.46 1.30
C GLY A 71 -7.76 -12.76 0.49
N ASP A 72 -8.94 -13.35 0.42
CA ASP A 72 -9.19 -14.58 -0.34
C ASP A 72 -8.88 -14.41 -1.84
N SER A 73 -9.02 -13.17 -2.35
CA SER A 73 -8.69 -12.78 -3.73
C SER A 73 -7.24 -12.35 -3.94
N GLY A 74 -6.36 -12.51 -2.94
CA GLY A 74 -4.98 -12.02 -2.97
C GLY A 74 -4.85 -10.54 -2.62
N PRO A 75 -3.74 -9.88 -3.01
CA PRO A 75 -3.42 -8.49 -2.66
C PRO A 75 -4.54 -7.52 -3.01
N ALA A 76 -4.89 -6.63 -2.08
CA ALA A 76 -5.96 -5.65 -2.30
C ALA A 76 -5.51 -4.44 -3.13
N VAL A 77 -4.21 -4.14 -3.10
CA VAL A 77 -3.60 -3.03 -3.84
C VAL A 77 -2.35 -3.54 -4.54
N VAL A 78 -2.22 -3.18 -5.80
CA VAL A 78 -1.03 -3.43 -6.64
C VAL A 78 -0.33 -2.08 -6.86
N PRO A 79 0.80 -1.81 -6.18
CA PRO A 79 1.53 -0.56 -6.32
C PRO A 79 1.82 -0.21 -7.79
N HIS A 80 1.67 1.07 -8.13
CA HIS A 80 1.80 1.62 -9.49
C HIS A 80 0.76 1.15 -10.51
N LYS A 81 -0.23 0.33 -10.10
CA LYS A 81 -1.23 -0.23 -11.01
C LYS A 81 -2.65 -0.09 -10.45
N PRO A 82 -3.24 1.12 -10.47
CA PRO A 82 -4.59 1.36 -9.96
C PRO A 82 -5.63 0.45 -10.62
N GLU A 83 -5.56 0.31 -11.95
CA GLU A 83 -6.49 -0.49 -12.73
C GLU A 83 -6.33 -2.02 -12.54
N GLN A 84 -5.30 -2.46 -11.82
CA GLN A 84 -5.12 -3.87 -11.44
C GLN A 84 -5.34 -4.10 -9.94
N SER A 85 -5.77 -3.05 -9.21
CA SER A 85 -5.96 -3.10 -7.76
C SER A 85 -7.42 -3.39 -7.40
N PRO A 86 -7.73 -4.54 -6.76
CA PRO A 86 -9.10 -4.88 -6.37
C PRO A 86 -9.79 -3.81 -5.51
N LEU A 87 -9.05 -3.17 -4.60
CA LEU A 87 -9.58 -2.08 -3.78
C LEU A 87 -10.09 -0.91 -4.65
N TYR A 88 -9.35 -0.55 -5.71
CA TYR A 88 -9.74 0.54 -6.60
C TYR A 88 -10.98 0.17 -7.41
N HIS A 89 -11.08 -1.07 -7.90
CA HIS A 89 -12.26 -1.56 -8.62
C HIS A 89 -13.52 -1.50 -7.75
N ALA A 90 -13.41 -1.96 -6.50
CA ALA A 90 -14.51 -1.92 -5.55
C ALA A 90 -15.02 -0.47 -5.36
N ILE A 91 -14.14 0.46 -5.00
CA ILE A 91 -14.57 1.83 -4.67
C ILE A 91 -14.97 2.69 -5.88
N SER A 92 -14.48 2.35 -7.08
CA SER A 92 -14.84 3.07 -8.31
C SER A 92 -16.16 2.60 -8.93
N GLY A 93 -16.78 1.55 -8.37
CA GLY A 93 -18.00 0.96 -8.91
C GLY A 93 -17.79 0.10 -10.15
N MET A 94 -16.54 -0.26 -10.45
CA MET A 94 -16.18 -1.25 -11.48
C MET A 94 -16.26 -2.69 -10.95
N GLY A 95 -16.27 -2.87 -9.62
CA GLY A 95 -16.41 -4.16 -8.95
C GLY A 95 -17.81 -4.43 -8.41
N ASP A 96 -18.03 -5.68 -7.99
CA ASP A 96 -19.26 -6.06 -7.30
C ASP A 96 -19.27 -5.52 -5.86
N LEU A 97 -20.08 -4.49 -5.64
CA LEU A 97 -20.29 -3.88 -4.32
C LEU A 97 -21.34 -4.61 -3.47
N SER A 98 -22.05 -5.59 -4.01
CA SER A 98 -23.13 -6.30 -3.29
C SER A 98 -22.65 -6.99 -2.02
N THR A 99 -21.34 -7.25 -1.92
CA THR A 99 -20.71 -7.92 -0.79
C THR A 99 -20.11 -6.98 0.27
N MET A 100 -20.05 -5.65 0.02
CA MET A 100 -19.45 -4.67 0.94
C MET A 100 -20.45 -3.58 1.39
N PRO A 101 -20.78 -3.49 2.70
CA PRO A 101 -21.30 -2.25 3.27
C PRO A 101 -20.17 -1.21 3.38
N PRO A 102 -20.42 0.11 3.21
CA PRO A 102 -21.74 0.76 3.20
C PRO A 102 -22.30 1.05 1.80
N ASP A 103 -23.63 1.11 1.73
CA ASP A 103 -24.45 1.39 0.52
C ASP A 103 -24.25 2.78 -0.09
N GLN A 104 -23.37 3.60 0.48
CA GLN A 104 -23.02 4.93 -0.01
C GLN A 104 -21.70 4.90 -0.78
N ARG A 105 -21.78 5.24 -2.06
CA ARG A 105 -20.61 5.44 -2.91
C ARG A 105 -19.74 6.57 -2.37
N LEU A 106 -18.42 6.36 -2.40
CA LEU A 106 -17.46 7.42 -2.17
C LEU A 106 -17.59 8.48 -3.26
N THR A 107 -17.23 9.72 -2.95
CA THR A 107 -17.25 10.80 -3.95
C THR A 107 -16.17 10.55 -5.01
N ALA A 108 -16.37 11.08 -6.21
CA ALA A 108 -15.37 10.98 -7.28
C ALA A 108 -13.99 11.51 -6.86
N ALA A 109 -13.95 12.56 -6.04
CA ALA A 109 -12.72 13.11 -5.49
C ALA A 109 -11.98 12.10 -4.58
N ILE A 110 -12.70 11.41 -3.70
CA ILE A 110 -12.12 10.37 -2.86
C ILE A 110 -11.60 9.21 -3.72
N VAL A 111 -12.39 8.75 -4.70
CA VAL A 111 -11.95 7.67 -5.61
C VAL A 111 -10.67 8.08 -6.37
N GLN A 112 -10.58 9.35 -6.79
CA GLN A 112 -9.40 9.88 -7.45
C GLN A 112 -8.19 9.93 -6.51
N ASP A 113 -8.36 10.30 -5.23
CA ASP A 113 -7.27 10.27 -4.25
C ASP A 113 -6.69 8.86 -4.10
N PHE A 114 -7.54 7.83 -4.05
CA PHE A 114 -7.08 6.44 -4.05
C PHE A 114 -6.34 6.06 -5.34
N LYS A 115 -6.83 6.51 -6.51
CA LYS A 115 -6.14 6.26 -7.78
C LYS A 115 -4.73 6.84 -7.75
N THR A 116 -4.59 8.10 -7.32
CA THR A 116 -3.31 8.81 -7.20
C THR A 116 -2.38 8.09 -6.22
N TRP A 117 -2.85 7.79 -5.01
CA TRP A 117 -2.05 7.08 -4.01
C TRP A 117 -1.50 5.74 -4.52
N ILE A 118 -2.33 4.96 -5.22
CA ILE A 118 -1.88 3.67 -5.79
C ILE A 118 -0.86 3.88 -6.91
N ALA A 119 -1.10 4.85 -7.81
CA ALA A 119 -0.18 5.20 -8.89
C ALA A 119 1.21 5.61 -8.36
N ASP A 120 1.23 6.33 -7.23
CA ASP A 120 2.44 6.80 -6.55
C ASP A 120 3.17 5.71 -5.73
N GLY A 121 2.72 4.45 -5.83
CA GLY A 121 3.37 3.29 -5.20
C GLY A 121 2.73 2.85 -3.89
N ALA A 122 1.54 3.37 -3.56
CA ALA A 122 0.79 3.02 -2.36
C ALA A 122 1.61 3.17 -1.07
N VAL A 123 2.30 4.31 -0.92
CA VAL A 123 3.10 4.62 0.28
C VAL A 123 2.21 4.56 1.52
N ASP A 124 2.63 3.74 2.48
CA ASP A 124 1.89 3.48 3.71
C ASP A 124 2.89 3.35 4.88
N PRO A 125 2.88 4.30 5.83
CA PRO A 125 3.80 4.28 6.97
C PRO A 125 3.35 3.30 8.07
N ARG A 126 2.18 2.66 7.95
CA ARG A 126 1.67 1.73 8.96
C ARG A 126 2.51 0.47 9.03
N GLN A 127 3.13 0.25 10.18
CA GLN A 127 3.80 -0.99 10.52
C GLN A 127 2.80 -2.01 11.09
N GLY A 128 3.00 -3.30 10.83
CA GLY A 128 2.22 -4.37 11.46
C GLY A 128 2.33 -5.69 10.68
N THR A 129 2.88 -6.72 11.31
CA THR A 129 3.06 -8.08 10.75
C THR A 129 1.90 -9.02 11.02
N ALA A 130 0.95 -8.62 11.87
CA ALA A 130 -0.14 -9.49 12.34
C ALA A 130 -0.98 -10.13 11.20
N ALA A 131 -1.04 -9.51 10.01
CA ALA A 131 -1.74 -10.09 8.86
C ALA A 131 -0.97 -11.28 8.24
N VAL A 132 0.36 -11.27 8.35
CA VAL A 132 1.25 -12.34 7.91
C VAL A 132 1.17 -13.52 8.89
N GLU A 133 1.17 -13.25 10.20
CA GLU A 133 1.11 -14.27 11.25
C GLU A 133 -0.22 -15.02 11.27
N GLU A 134 -1.34 -14.32 11.06
CA GLU A 134 -2.68 -14.94 11.03
C GLU A 134 -2.90 -15.80 9.79
N ARG A 135 -2.37 -15.40 8.61
CA ARG A 135 -2.48 -16.24 7.41
C ARG A 135 -1.59 -17.47 7.50
N ALA A 136 -0.38 -17.31 8.05
CA ALA A 136 0.53 -18.43 8.30
C ALA A 136 -0.08 -19.47 9.26
N SER A 137 -0.84 -19.06 10.28
CA SER A 137 -1.52 -20.01 11.17
C SER A 137 -2.71 -20.70 10.51
N MET A 138 -3.46 -20.01 9.64
CA MET A 138 -4.55 -20.60 8.87
C MET A 138 -4.07 -21.65 7.85
N ASP A 139 -2.96 -21.39 7.16
CA ASP A 139 -2.39 -22.31 6.16
C ASP A 139 -1.88 -23.61 6.80
N VAL A 140 -1.37 -23.53 8.04
CA VAL A 140 -0.92 -24.71 8.81
C VAL A 140 -2.09 -25.58 9.26
N GLU A 141 -3.24 -24.99 9.59
CA GLU A 141 -4.45 -25.74 9.96
C GLU A 141 -5.09 -26.43 8.74
N SER A 142 -5.12 -25.76 7.59
CA SER A 142 -5.66 -26.29 6.32
C SER A 142 -4.84 -27.46 5.74
N GLY A 143 -3.54 -27.53 6.04
CA GLY A 143 -2.62 -28.57 5.55
C GLY A 143 -2.64 -29.89 6.31
N ARG A 144 -3.58 -30.09 7.24
CA ARG A 144 -3.65 -31.26 8.13
C ARG A 144 -4.76 -32.25 7.73
N GLY A 145 -4.94 -32.45 6.42
CA GLY A 145 -5.87 -33.42 5.81
C GLY A 145 -5.16 -34.65 5.26
#